data_AF-A0A084JR90-F1
#
_entry.id   AF-A0A084JR90-F1
#
_cell.length_a   1.000
_cell.length_b   1.000
_cell.length_c   1.000
_cell.angle_alpha   90.00
_cell.angle_beta   90.00
_cell.angle_gamma   90.00
#
_symmetry.space_group_name_H-M   'P 1'
#
loop_
_entity.id
_entity.type
_entity.pdbx_description
1 polymer ?
#
loop_
_entity_poly.entity_id
_entity_poly.type
_entity_poly.pdbx_seq_one_letter_code
_entity_poly.pdbx_strand_id
1 'polypeptide(L)'
;MNKKMLFTIITTCLLLAGCGKNASTNNLQQNDNTSLETSAENSVSSESQEESMPITTTTADTTAAAINNIDYKQYLKKTWVRTTDSGFPDNGGVSILISEIGDGKIQGEISAVGSAPAYNMDNAEFEGTVINDTAECQLVNDSRENKGTVELLLKPDNTIEATITITEKSEDTVMRLPEGTFEFTPYNLKNINGFELTKDQTFMVDLNSWGNVKFVSGKLTGGNHIPVEFYLTNGEGDILYNFNAVLPYSVDVKAVSFQDVNKDGLKDIIIIVEDNYNGASGEPLAAVYLQESDGSFTNDNELNQEINDSGNNKDISTIASYLLSKF
;
A
#
# COMPACT_ATOMS: atom_id res chain seq x y z
N MET A 1 5.23 14.02 -29.09
CA MET A 1 4.06 13.16 -29.38
C MET A 1 3.34 12.99 -28.05
N ASN A 2 2.36 13.86 -27.78
CA ASN A 2 1.82 14.06 -26.44
C ASN A 2 0.76 12.99 -26.15
N LYS A 3 1.01 12.11 -25.19
CA LYS A 3 -0.04 11.29 -24.57
C LYS A 3 -0.57 12.05 -23.36
N LYS A 4 -1.81 12.53 -23.46
CA LYS A 4 -2.59 12.97 -22.30
C LYS A 4 -3.10 11.72 -21.60
N MET A 5 -2.63 11.46 -20.38
CA MET A 5 -3.32 10.54 -19.45
C MET A 5 -4.54 11.28 -18.90
N LEU A 6 -5.71 10.68 -19.08
CA LEU A 6 -7.00 11.21 -18.64
C LEU A 6 -7.27 10.61 -17.25
N PHE A 7 -7.23 11.42 -16.20
CA PHE A 7 -7.69 10.98 -14.86
C PHE A 7 -9.18 11.31 -14.72
N THR A 8 -9.97 10.25 -14.48
CA THR A 8 -11.41 10.32 -14.29
C THR A 8 -11.73 10.83 -12.89
N ILE A 9 -12.39 11.98 -12.82
CA ILE A 9 -12.98 12.56 -11.59
C ILE A 9 -14.38 11.96 -11.43
N ILE A 10 -14.71 11.40 -10.25
CA ILE A 10 -16.10 11.02 -9.92
C ILE A 10 -16.57 11.76 -8.67
N THR A 11 -17.47 12.71 -8.92
CA THR A 11 -18.29 13.41 -7.95
C THR A 11 -19.31 12.44 -7.33
N THR A 12 -19.30 12.31 -6.00
CA THR A 12 -20.27 11.46 -5.27
C THR A 12 -21.63 12.17 -5.15
N CYS A 13 -22.67 11.61 -5.76
CA CYS A 13 -24.06 12.00 -5.54
C CYS A 13 -24.70 11.10 -4.46
N LEU A 14 -25.08 11.70 -3.33
CA LEU A 14 -25.89 11.06 -2.27
C LEU A 14 -27.35 10.93 -2.71
N LEU A 15 -27.87 9.70 -2.74
CA LEU A 15 -29.31 9.46 -2.72
C LEU A 15 -29.68 8.70 -1.44
N LEU A 16 -30.45 9.39 -0.60
CA LEU A 16 -31.10 8.86 0.60
C LEU A 16 -32.33 8.05 0.19
N ALA A 17 -32.44 6.81 0.66
CA ALA A 17 -33.71 6.10 0.74
C ALA A 17 -33.79 5.29 2.03
N GLY A 18 -34.86 5.53 2.79
CA GLY A 18 -35.03 5.12 4.18
C GLY A 18 -35.38 3.66 4.40
N CYS A 19 -35.02 3.21 5.61
CA CYS A 19 -35.33 1.91 6.19
C CYS A 19 -36.83 1.67 6.41
N GLY A 20 -37.26 0.42 6.23
CA GLY A 20 -38.51 -0.13 6.78
C GLY A 20 -38.22 -1.43 7.54
N LYS A 21 -38.38 -1.38 8.88
CA LYS A 21 -38.24 -2.48 9.84
C LYS A 21 -39.21 -3.64 9.58
N ASN A 22 -38.83 -4.87 9.93
CA ASN A 22 -39.59 -5.66 10.91
C ASN A 22 -38.80 -6.83 11.51
N ALA A 23 -39.20 -7.19 12.73
CA ALA A 23 -38.45 -7.93 13.72
C ALA A 23 -38.73 -9.44 13.73
N SER A 24 -37.69 -10.18 14.13
CA SER A 24 -37.63 -11.33 15.05
C SER A 24 -38.70 -12.43 14.97
N THR A 25 -38.27 -13.70 14.86
CA THR A 25 -38.55 -14.71 15.89
C THR A 25 -37.75 -16.02 15.72
N ASN A 26 -37.08 -16.37 16.81
CA ASN A 26 -36.52 -17.62 17.33
C ASN A 26 -36.90 -19.02 16.77
N ASN A 27 -35.93 -19.92 17.04
CA ASN A 27 -35.99 -21.36 17.36
C ASN A 27 -35.87 -22.35 16.21
N LEU A 28 -34.74 -23.09 16.17
CA LEU A 28 -34.67 -24.45 16.72
C LEU A 28 -33.23 -24.97 16.71
N GLN A 29 -32.75 -25.32 17.90
CA GLN A 29 -31.64 -26.25 18.12
C GLN A 29 -32.04 -27.64 17.61
N GLN A 30 -31.13 -28.30 16.90
CA GLN A 30 -30.97 -29.75 17.05
C GLN A 30 -29.50 -30.13 16.90
N ASN A 31 -28.96 -30.65 18.00
CA ASN A 31 -27.69 -31.35 18.09
C ASN A 31 -27.66 -32.56 17.15
N ASP A 32 -26.49 -32.87 16.60
CA ASP A 32 -25.91 -34.22 16.75
C ASP A 32 -24.38 -34.13 16.81
N ASN A 33 -23.84 -34.71 17.88
CA ASN A 33 -22.42 -34.95 18.13
C ASN A 33 -21.88 -36.01 17.16
N THR A 34 -20.58 -35.97 16.84
CA THR A 34 -19.60 -37.04 17.16
C THR A 34 -18.15 -36.54 16.93
N SER A 35 -17.30 -36.88 17.91
CA SER A 35 -15.84 -36.77 18.13
C SER A 35 -14.91 -36.94 16.92
N LEU A 36 -13.86 -36.11 16.74
CA LEU A 36 -12.48 -36.13 17.34
C LEU A 36 -11.60 -37.31 16.89
N GLU A 37 -10.46 -36.98 16.24
CA GLU A 37 -9.10 -37.55 16.39
C GLU A 37 -8.18 -36.77 15.41
N THR A 38 -7.43 -35.74 15.83
CA THR A 38 -6.04 -35.73 16.32
C THR A 38 -5.13 -36.88 15.90
N SER A 39 -4.08 -36.55 15.15
CA SER A 39 -2.79 -37.24 15.19
C SER A 39 -1.66 -36.26 14.84
N ALA A 40 -0.80 -36.03 15.83
CA ALA A 40 0.47 -35.32 15.74
C ALA A 40 1.60 -36.30 16.03
N GLU A 41 2.66 -36.29 15.22
CA GLU A 41 4.01 -36.82 15.50
C GLU A 41 4.96 -35.93 14.68
N ASN A 42 5.79 -35.04 15.24
CA ASN A 42 7.02 -35.20 16.02
C ASN A 42 8.06 -36.08 15.29
N SER A 43 9.17 -35.54 14.76
CA SER A 43 10.46 -35.33 15.45
C SER A 43 11.55 -35.40 14.32
N VAL A 44 12.74 -34.81 14.34
CA VAL A 44 13.89 -34.93 15.25
C VAL A 44 14.95 -33.89 14.83
N SER A 45 15.64 -33.36 15.84
CA SER A 45 16.86 -32.56 15.87
C SER A 45 18.16 -33.28 15.42
N SER A 46 19.13 -32.54 14.89
CA SER A 46 20.55 -32.93 14.98
C SER A 46 21.49 -31.72 14.96
N GLU A 47 22.20 -31.52 16.07
CA GLU A 47 23.43 -30.74 16.22
C GLU A 47 24.66 -31.66 16.08
N SER A 48 25.78 -31.16 15.53
CA SER A 48 27.14 -31.50 15.96
C SER A 48 28.22 -30.58 15.34
N GLN A 49 28.94 -29.87 16.22
CA GLN A 49 30.41 -29.62 16.33
C GLN A 49 31.29 -29.60 15.06
N GLU A 50 32.00 -28.51 14.74
CA GLU A 50 33.23 -27.91 15.31
C GLU A 50 34.52 -28.43 14.63
N GLU A 51 35.22 -27.55 13.89
CA GLU A 51 36.67 -27.63 13.70
C GLU A 51 37.24 -26.22 13.44
N SER A 52 38.43 -25.96 13.97
CA SER A 52 39.02 -24.65 14.25
C SER A 52 40.44 -24.51 13.69
N MET A 53 40.90 -23.23 13.62
CA MET A 53 42.28 -22.69 13.50
C MET A 53 42.82 -22.28 12.10
N PRO A 54 43.76 -21.30 12.00
CA PRO A 54 44.11 -20.20 12.89
C PRO A 54 44.11 -18.79 12.24
N ILE A 55 44.20 -17.78 13.11
CA ILE A 55 44.36 -16.33 12.87
C ILE A 55 45.69 -16.02 12.17
N THR A 56 45.69 -15.06 11.24
CA THR A 56 46.87 -14.20 10.99
C THR A 56 46.43 -12.75 10.93
N THR A 57 46.79 -12.02 11.98
CA THR A 57 46.63 -10.58 12.11
C THR A 57 47.72 -9.88 11.28
N THR A 58 47.32 -9.09 10.29
CA THR A 58 48.19 -8.06 9.72
C THR A 58 47.46 -6.73 9.79
N THR A 59 47.82 -5.94 10.79
CA THR A 59 47.52 -4.51 10.89
C THR A 59 48.08 -3.77 9.69
N ALA A 60 47.19 -3.25 8.85
CA ALA A 60 47.48 -2.12 7.97
C ALA A 60 46.48 -1.02 8.30
N ASP A 61 46.99 -0.04 9.04
CA ASP A 61 46.34 1.22 9.34
C ASP A 61 46.14 1.99 8.03
N THR A 62 44.88 2.16 7.63
CA THR A 62 44.47 3.16 6.64
C THR A 62 43.05 3.56 7.00
N THR A 63 42.90 4.75 7.57
CA THR A 63 41.63 5.46 7.69
C THR A 63 41.09 5.77 6.30
N ALA A 64 40.49 4.78 5.65
CA ALA A 64 39.43 5.02 4.68
C ALA A 64 38.18 5.29 5.52
N ALA A 65 37.63 6.50 5.43
CA ALA A 65 36.25 6.72 5.87
C ALA A 65 35.43 5.59 5.26
N ALA A 66 34.79 4.78 6.09
CA ALA A 66 33.94 3.71 5.63
C ALA A 66 32.95 4.34 4.65
N ILE A 67 33.02 3.95 3.38
CA ILE A 67 31.95 4.23 2.44
C ILE A 67 30.78 3.46 3.02
N ASN A 68 29.93 4.14 3.78
CA ASN A 68 28.64 3.61 4.17
C ASN A 68 27.91 3.42 2.85
N ASN A 69 27.94 2.19 2.33
CA ASN A 69 27.22 1.84 1.14
C ASN A 69 25.75 1.82 1.56
N ILE A 70 25.09 2.99 1.44
CA ILE A 70 23.70 3.16 1.81
C ILE A 70 22.89 2.22 0.95
N ASP A 71 22.15 1.30 1.58
CA ASP A 71 21.19 0.48 0.86
C ASP A 71 19.99 1.36 0.53
N TYR A 72 19.99 1.95 -0.66
CA TYR A 72 18.92 2.84 -1.07
C TYR A 72 17.56 2.15 -1.20
N LYS A 73 17.53 0.81 -1.27
CA LYS A 73 16.28 0.05 -1.35
C LYS A 73 15.36 0.31 -0.17
N GLN A 74 15.92 0.68 0.98
CA GLN A 74 15.12 1.02 2.16
C GLN A 74 14.26 2.28 1.98
N TYR A 75 14.60 3.16 1.02
CA TYR A 75 13.88 4.42 0.76
C TYR A 75 12.82 4.30 -0.34
N LEU A 76 12.92 3.24 -1.15
CA LEU A 76 12.02 2.99 -2.27
C LEU A 76 10.64 2.52 -1.82
N LYS A 77 9.63 2.86 -2.63
CA LYS A 77 8.28 2.29 -2.55
C LYS A 77 7.69 2.37 -1.14
N LYS A 78 7.93 3.47 -0.44
CA LYS A 78 7.35 3.82 0.86
C LYS A 78 6.77 5.22 0.76
N THR A 79 5.60 5.43 1.35
CA THR A 79 5.11 6.78 1.59
C THR A 79 5.78 7.32 2.84
N TRP A 80 6.57 8.37 2.70
CA TRP A 80 7.23 9.08 3.79
C TRP A 80 6.34 10.25 4.20
N VAL A 81 5.85 10.29 5.43
CA VAL A 81 4.99 11.37 5.92
C VAL A 81 5.77 12.24 6.89
N ARG A 82 5.57 13.56 6.78
CA ARG A 82 6.23 14.53 7.65
C ARG A 82 5.90 14.23 9.11
N THR A 83 6.92 14.13 9.96
CA THR A 83 6.83 13.63 11.34
C THR A 83 5.85 14.39 12.23
N THR A 84 5.64 15.69 11.95
CA THR A 84 4.72 16.54 12.71
C THR A 84 3.26 16.37 12.32
N ASP A 85 2.97 15.71 11.19
CA ASP A 85 1.61 15.50 10.71
C ASP A 85 1.00 14.26 11.38
N SER A 86 -0.23 14.39 11.86
CA SER A 86 -0.95 13.32 12.56
C SER A 86 -2.35 13.17 11.99
N GLY A 87 -2.82 11.93 11.86
CA GLY A 87 -4.08 11.63 11.16
C GLY A 87 -4.03 11.95 9.67
N PHE A 88 -2.85 11.83 9.05
CA PHE A 88 -2.71 11.85 7.59
C PHE A 88 -3.50 10.67 6.96
N PRO A 89 -4.11 10.83 5.78
CA PRO A 89 -4.25 12.07 5.02
C PRO A 89 -5.44 12.95 5.46
N ASP A 90 -6.34 12.44 6.31
CA ASP A 90 -7.60 13.12 6.68
C ASP A 90 -7.40 14.54 7.26
N ASN A 91 -6.38 14.70 8.10
CA ASN A 91 -6.01 15.99 8.69
C ASN A 91 -5.12 16.84 7.79
N GLY A 92 -4.84 16.40 6.57
CA GLY A 92 -3.82 16.99 5.72
C GLY A 92 -2.41 16.51 6.09
N GLY A 93 -1.44 16.97 5.32
CA GLY A 93 -0.02 16.76 5.60
C GLY A 93 0.83 16.79 4.34
N VAL A 94 2.11 16.46 4.51
CA VAL A 94 3.08 16.37 3.41
C VAL A 94 3.64 14.96 3.35
N SER A 95 3.73 14.42 2.14
CA SER A 95 4.35 13.13 1.88
C SER A 95 5.37 13.17 0.76
N ILE A 96 6.36 12.28 0.84
CA ILE A 96 7.35 12.02 -0.20
C ILE A 96 7.26 10.54 -0.59
N LEU A 97 7.34 10.24 -1.87
CA LEU A 97 7.51 8.90 -2.42
C LEU A 97 8.76 8.91 -3.31
N ILE A 98 9.72 8.03 -3.03
CA ILE A 98 10.88 7.83 -3.92
C ILE A 98 10.57 6.63 -4.81
N SER A 99 10.43 6.88 -6.11
CA SER A 99 10.08 5.86 -7.11
C SER A 99 11.32 5.17 -7.67
N GLU A 100 12.43 5.90 -7.82
CA GLU A 100 13.69 5.38 -8.33
C GLU A 100 14.87 6.01 -7.58
N ILE A 101 15.86 5.19 -7.22
CA ILE A 101 17.15 5.66 -6.69
C ILE A 101 18.24 4.65 -7.01
N GLY A 102 19.29 5.09 -7.69
CA GLY A 102 20.34 4.22 -8.21
C GLY A 102 21.19 4.94 -9.25
N ASP A 103 22.40 4.43 -9.51
CA ASP A 103 23.31 4.98 -10.52
C ASP A 103 23.55 6.50 -10.42
N GLY A 104 23.56 7.02 -9.19
CA GLY A 104 23.73 8.44 -8.90
C GLY A 104 22.52 9.33 -9.23
N LYS A 105 21.37 8.72 -9.53
CA LYS A 105 20.11 9.41 -9.86
C LYS A 105 19.01 9.07 -8.86
N ILE A 106 18.03 9.95 -8.79
CA ILE A 106 16.83 9.78 -7.97
C ILE A 106 15.62 10.41 -8.67
N GLN A 107 14.47 9.78 -8.52
CA GLN A 107 13.17 10.28 -8.92
C GLN A 107 12.12 9.99 -7.84
N GLY A 108 11.09 10.83 -7.80
CA GLY A 108 9.97 10.63 -6.88
C GLY A 108 8.90 11.70 -7.02
N GLU A 109 8.01 11.72 -6.04
CA GLU A 109 6.92 12.69 -5.91
C GLU A 109 6.91 13.26 -4.50
N ILE A 110 6.63 14.55 -4.39
CA ILE A 110 6.24 15.21 -3.15
C ILE A 110 4.79 15.71 -3.29
N SER A 111 3.99 15.45 -2.27
CA SER A 111 2.57 15.78 -2.24
C SER A 111 2.26 16.52 -0.96
N ALA A 112 1.50 17.61 -1.05
CA ALA A 112 0.89 18.27 0.09
C ALA A 112 -0.62 18.20 -0.04
N VAL A 113 -1.29 17.68 1.00
CA VAL A 113 -2.75 17.54 1.05
C VAL A 113 -3.31 18.40 2.18
N GLY A 114 -4.36 19.16 1.87
CA GLY A 114 -5.13 19.92 2.84
C GLY A 114 -6.09 19.01 3.62
N SER A 115 -6.55 19.48 4.77
CA SER A 115 -7.47 18.71 5.60
C SER A 115 -8.85 18.52 4.96
N ALA A 116 -9.56 17.50 5.43
CA ALA A 116 -10.97 17.30 5.14
C ALA A 116 -11.81 18.56 5.44
N PRO A 117 -12.91 18.81 4.70
CA PRO A 117 -13.42 18.01 3.59
C PRO A 117 -12.91 18.47 2.21
N ALA A 118 -12.11 19.54 2.15
CA ALA A 118 -11.72 20.16 0.90
C ALA A 118 -10.64 19.36 0.16
N TYR A 119 -9.72 18.72 0.91
CA TYR A 119 -8.64 17.89 0.37
C TYR A 119 -7.89 18.55 -0.80
N ASN A 120 -7.65 19.87 -0.70
CA ASN A 120 -6.88 20.56 -1.74
C ASN A 120 -5.48 19.95 -1.80
N MET A 121 -5.00 19.61 -2.99
CA MET A 121 -3.69 18.99 -3.16
C MET A 121 -2.74 19.88 -3.96
N ASP A 122 -1.46 19.75 -3.68
CA ASP A 122 -0.37 20.20 -4.54
C ASP A 122 0.66 19.08 -4.63
N ASN A 123 0.85 18.55 -5.83
CA ASN A 123 1.78 17.46 -6.11
C ASN A 123 2.83 17.93 -7.10
N ALA A 124 4.08 17.55 -6.87
CA ALA A 124 5.16 17.76 -7.82
C ALA A 124 6.03 16.50 -7.88
N GLU A 125 6.40 16.11 -9.08
CA GLU A 125 7.48 15.14 -9.27
C GLU A 125 8.82 15.83 -8.95
N PHE A 126 9.84 15.05 -8.61
CA PHE A 126 11.20 15.55 -8.51
C PHE A 126 12.16 14.59 -9.20
N GLU A 127 13.19 15.17 -9.83
CA GLU A 127 14.30 14.44 -10.41
C GLU A 127 15.62 15.08 -10.02
N GLY A 128 16.65 14.27 -9.79
CA GLY A 128 17.90 14.78 -9.24
C GLY A 128 19.06 13.80 -9.29
N THR A 129 20.14 14.21 -8.64
CA THR A 129 21.33 13.39 -8.43
C THR A 129 21.50 13.07 -6.95
N VAL A 130 21.94 11.86 -6.65
CA VAL A 130 22.26 11.43 -5.29
C VAL A 130 23.76 11.15 -5.16
N ILE A 131 24.38 11.72 -4.14
CA ILE A 131 25.77 11.48 -3.76
C ILE A 131 25.77 11.10 -2.27
N ASN A 132 26.10 9.85 -1.98
CA ASN A 132 26.01 9.28 -0.63
C ASN A 132 24.59 9.44 -0.05
N ASP A 133 24.43 10.11 1.08
CA ASP A 133 23.16 10.34 1.76
C ASP A 133 22.41 11.56 1.27
N THR A 134 22.99 12.39 0.39
CA THR A 134 22.36 13.64 -0.04
C THR A 134 21.90 13.55 -1.50
N ALA A 135 20.64 13.89 -1.72
CA ALA A 135 20.06 14.06 -3.05
C ALA A 135 19.67 15.53 -3.28
N GLU A 136 20.11 16.07 -4.41
CA GLU A 136 19.74 17.41 -4.88
C GLU A 136 18.78 17.25 -6.08
N CYS A 137 17.53 17.69 -5.91
CA CYS A 137 16.48 17.48 -6.90
C CYS A 137 15.80 18.79 -7.31
N GLN A 138 15.39 18.85 -8.58
CA GLN A 138 14.51 19.87 -9.11
C GLN A 138 13.06 19.37 -9.05
N LEU A 139 12.12 20.27 -8.71
CA LEU A 139 10.71 20.00 -8.92
C LEU A 139 10.38 20.05 -10.41
N VAL A 140 9.66 19.05 -10.88
CA VAL A 140 9.18 18.90 -12.25
C VAL A 140 7.70 18.53 -12.23
N ASN A 141 6.97 18.86 -13.30
CA ASN A 141 5.55 18.51 -13.46
C ASN A 141 4.65 18.88 -12.26
N ASP A 142 4.93 20.02 -11.60
CA ASP A 142 4.11 20.53 -10.50
C ASP A 142 2.67 20.78 -10.95
N SER A 143 1.72 20.21 -10.22
CA SER A 143 0.29 20.22 -10.52
C SER A 143 -0.32 21.62 -10.56
N ARG A 144 0.36 22.60 -9.96
CA ARG A 144 -0.03 23.99 -9.87
C ARG A 144 0.94 24.92 -10.59
N GLU A 145 1.92 24.38 -11.32
CA GLU A 145 2.94 25.12 -12.07
C GLU A 145 3.94 25.91 -11.20
N ASN A 146 4.12 25.54 -9.91
CA ASN A 146 5.24 26.06 -9.13
C ASN A 146 6.58 25.51 -9.68
N LYS A 147 7.67 26.24 -9.41
CA LYS A 147 9.03 25.71 -9.61
C LYS A 147 9.81 25.80 -8.31
N GLY A 148 10.70 24.85 -8.12
CA GLY A 148 11.46 24.76 -6.88
C GLY A 148 12.48 23.64 -6.89
N THR A 149 13.02 23.38 -5.71
CA THR A 149 13.99 22.32 -5.45
C THR A 149 13.58 21.57 -4.20
N VAL A 150 13.99 20.30 -4.15
CA VAL A 150 13.90 19.44 -2.98
C VAL A 150 15.27 18.84 -2.75
N GLU A 151 15.89 19.18 -1.63
CA GLU A 151 17.10 18.50 -1.14
C GLU A 151 16.67 17.45 -0.13
N LEU A 152 17.14 16.20 -0.30
CA LEU A 152 16.84 15.09 0.61
C LEU A 152 18.13 14.62 1.27
N LEU A 153 18.13 14.53 2.61
CA LEU A 153 19.12 13.82 3.39
C LEU A 153 18.53 12.48 3.86
N LEU A 154 19.06 11.39 3.30
CA LEU A 154 18.67 10.01 3.52
C LEU A 154 19.39 9.45 4.76
N LYS A 155 18.73 9.47 5.92
CA LYS A 155 19.35 9.09 7.19
C LYS A 155 19.24 7.58 7.43
N PRO A 156 20.26 6.94 8.03
CA PRO A 156 20.29 5.48 8.24
C PRO A 156 19.31 4.98 9.30
N ASP A 157 18.67 5.87 10.05
CA ASP A 157 17.68 5.58 11.09
C ASP A 157 16.24 5.50 10.56
N ASN A 158 16.06 5.22 9.27
CA ASN A 158 14.76 5.14 8.59
C ASN A 158 13.99 6.48 8.66
N THR A 159 14.71 7.59 8.51
CA THR A 159 14.14 8.94 8.39
C THR A 159 14.71 9.67 7.17
N ILE A 160 13.94 10.65 6.68
CA ILE A 160 14.38 11.56 5.61
C ILE A 160 14.24 12.98 6.14
N GLU A 161 15.27 13.80 6.00
CA GLU A 161 15.13 15.25 6.12
C GLU A 161 15.03 15.84 4.73
N ALA A 162 14.02 16.67 4.48
CA ALA A 162 13.82 17.32 3.20
C ALA A 162 13.76 18.83 3.35
N THR A 163 14.53 19.54 2.52
CA THR A 163 14.47 20.99 2.37
C THR A 163 13.77 21.34 1.07
N ILE A 164 12.62 22.00 1.18
CA ILE A 164 11.76 22.38 0.06
C ILE A 164 11.88 23.88 -0.15
N THR A 165 12.22 24.30 -1.36
CA THR A 165 12.34 25.71 -1.75
C THR A 165 11.49 25.97 -2.99
N ILE A 166 10.60 26.96 -2.95
CA ILE A 166 9.80 27.38 -4.11
C ILE A 166 10.42 28.65 -4.71
N THR A 167 11.04 28.51 -5.88
CA THR A 167 11.76 29.58 -6.58
C THR A 167 10.84 30.42 -7.46
N GLU A 168 9.79 29.82 -8.03
CA GLU A 168 8.74 30.52 -8.76
C GLU A 168 7.37 30.03 -8.26
N LYS A 169 6.55 30.97 -7.80
CA LYS A 169 5.24 30.69 -7.20
C LYS A 169 4.15 30.86 -8.24
N SER A 170 3.28 29.86 -8.36
CA SER A 170 2.08 29.94 -9.17
C SER A 170 1.14 31.05 -8.68
N GLU A 171 0.32 31.56 -9.60
CA GLU A 171 -0.82 32.44 -9.27
C GLU A 171 -1.91 31.67 -8.51
N ASP A 172 -2.00 30.35 -8.69
CA ASP A 172 -2.87 29.51 -7.89
C ASP A 172 -2.32 29.41 -6.46
N THR A 173 -3.17 29.78 -5.49
CA THR A 173 -2.84 29.87 -4.06
C THR A 173 -3.69 28.94 -3.20
N VAL A 174 -4.53 28.08 -3.81
CA VAL A 174 -5.45 27.19 -3.08
C VAL A 174 -4.70 26.17 -2.23
N MET A 175 -3.56 25.67 -2.72
CA MET A 175 -2.64 24.81 -1.98
C MET A 175 -1.22 25.04 -2.50
N ARG A 176 -0.22 24.84 -1.63
CA ARG A 176 1.18 24.84 -2.05
C ARG A 176 2.00 23.89 -1.20
N LEU A 177 3.02 23.28 -1.79
CA LEU A 177 4.10 22.64 -1.03
C LEU A 177 4.69 23.62 0.00
N PRO A 178 4.89 23.19 1.27
CA PRO A 178 5.44 24.08 2.28
C PRO A 178 6.94 24.30 2.05
N GLU A 179 7.38 25.55 2.21
CA GLU A 179 8.80 25.91 2.18
C GLU A 179 9.45 25.68 3.55
N GLY A 180 10.66 25.14 3.56
CA GLY A 180 11.44 24.91 4.78
C GLY A 180 12.08 23.51 4.84
N THR A 181 12.66 23.20 5.99
CA THR A 181 13.28 21.90 6.27
C THR A 181 12.38 21.11 7.21
N PHE A 182 12.08 19.86 6.86
CA PHE A 182 11.18 18.99 7.62
C PHE A 182 11.74 17.57 7.71
N GLU A 183 11.41 16.87 8.79
CA GLU A 183 11.69 15.44 8.93
C GLU A 183 10.48 14.60 8.52
N PHE A 184 10.76 13.45 7.94
CA PHE A 184 9.80 12.48 7.45
C PHE A 184 10.13 11.09 7.96
N THR A 185 9.08 10.33 8.27
CA THR A 185 9.15 8.92 8.67
C THR A 185 8.23 8.09 7.78
N PRO A 186 8.47 6.78 7.60
CA PRO A 186 7.56 5.93 6.85
C PRO A 186 6.15 5.97 7.43
N TYR A 187 5.17 6.07 6.56
CA TYR A 187 3.77 5.96 6.94
C TYR A 187 3.51 4.51 7.35
N ASN A 188 3.04 4.32 8.58
CA ASN A 188 2.91 3.00 9.17
C ASN A 188 1.44 2.72 9.51
N LEU A 189 1.04 1.45 9.47
CA LEU A 189 -0.33 1.03 9.82
C LEU A 189 -0.79 1.57 11.18
N LYS A 190 0.12 1.70 12.16
CA LYS A 190 -0.21 2.23 13.49
C LYS A 190 -0.63 3.71 13.47
N ASN A 191 -0.33 4.42 12.39
CA ASN A 191 -0.70 5.83 12.20
C ASN A 191 -2.11 5.99 11.59
N ILE A 192 -2.70 4.91 11.08
CA ILE A 192 -4.06 4.93 10.52
C ILE A 192 -5.07 4.89 11.67
N ASN A 193 -5.77 5.99 11.89
CA ASN A 193 -6.77 6.09 12.95
C ASN A 193 -7.94 5.15 12.69
N GLY A 194 -8.26 4.31 13.67
CA GLY A 194 -9.40 3.39 13.60
C GLY A 194 -9.19 2.21 12.65
N PHE A 195 -7.96 1.92 12.21
CA PHE A 195 -7.68 0.72 11.42
C PHE A 195 -7.67 -0.54 12.28
N GLU A 196 -8.53 -1.50 11.93
CA GLU A 196 -8.62 -2.81 12.56
C GLU A 196 -8.24 -3.91 11.57
N LEU A 197 -7.23 -4.70 11.93
CA LEU A 197 -6.70 -5.77 11.09
C LEU A 197 -7.65 -6.97 10.99
N THR A 198 -7.92 -7.43 9.77
CA THR A 198 -8.55 -8.74 9.51
C THR A 198 -7.46 -9.81 9.54
N LYS A 199 -7.16 -10.32 10.74
CA LYS A 199 -6.01 -11.22 11.00
C LYS A 199 -6.00 -12.46 10.09
N ASP A 200 -7.14 -13.10 9.90
CA ASP A 200 -7.25 -14.33 9.12
C ASP A 200 -7.16 -14.11 7.61
N GLN A 201 -7.15 -12.85 7.16
CA GLN A 201 -7.01 -12.43 5.76
C GLN A 201 -5.78 -11.55 5.54
N THR A 202 -4.76 -11.74 6.37
CA THR A 202 -3.49 -11.03 6.33
C THR A 202 -2.36 -12.04 6.23
N PHE A 203 -1.52 -11.94 5.20
CA PHE A 203 -0.59 -13.00 4.81
C PHE A 203 0.79 -12.46 4.50
N MET A 204 1.83 -13.21 4.91
CA MET A 204 3.15 -13.07 4.32
C MET A 204 3.13 -13.73 2.94
N VAL A 205 3.59 -13.01 1.92
CA VAL A 205 3.53 -13.46 0.53
C VAL A 205 4.76 -12.97 -0.23
N ASP A 206 5.28 -13.81 -1.12
CA ASP A 206 6.27 -13.40 -2.12
C ASP A 206 5.54 -12.94 -3.38
N LEU A 207 5.55 -11.63 -3.66
CA LEU A 207 4.87 -10.98 -4.78
C LEU A 207 5.87 -10.44 -5.81
N ASN A 208 6.70 -11.31 -6.39
CA ASN A 208 7.55 -11.02 -7.54
C ASN A 208 8.29 -9.65 -7.44
N SER A 209 7.75 -8.59 -8.04
CA SER A 209 8.31 -7.21 -8.04
C SER A 209 8.45 -6.59 -6.64
N TRP A 210 7.82 -7.18 -5.63
CA TRP A 210 7.90 -6.77 -4.23
C TRP A 210 8.73 -7.72 -3.36
N GLY A 211 9.03 -8.93 -3.83
CA GLY A 211 9.60 -9.99 -3.00
C GLY A 211 8.70 -10.34 -1.81
N ASN A 212 9.31 -10.69 -0.67
CA ASN A 212 8.58 -11.06 0.53
C ASN A 212 8.02 -9.83 1.25
N VAL A 213 6.70 -9.67 1.20
CA VAL A 213 5.95 -8.59 1.85
C VAL A 213 4.76 -9.16 2.62
N LYS A 214 4.15 -8.34 3.47
CA LYS A 214 2.91 -8.68 4.14
C LYS A 214 1.75 -8.01 3.44
N PHE A 215 0.89 -8.82 2.82
CA PHE A 215 -0.44 -8.36 2.39
C PHE A 215 -1.31 -8.21 3.63
N VAL A 216 -1.85 -7.01 3.83
CA VAL A 216 -2.65 -6.62 4.98
C VAL A 216 -4.05 -6.28 4.52
N SER A 217 -5.05 -6.88 5.16
CA SER A 217 -6.44 -6.46 5.03
C SER A 217 -6.99 -6.00 6.38
N GLY A 218 -7.89 -5.03 6.35
CA GLY A 218 -8.53 -4.52 7.56
C GLY A 218 -9.68 -3.57 7.24
N LYS A 219 -10.21 -2.93 8.27
CA LYS A 219 -11.32 -1.98 8.16
C LYS A 219 -11.05 -0.72 8.94
N LEU A 220 -11.62 0.40 8.50
CA LEU A 220 -11.68 1.63 9.31
C LEU A 220 -12.96 1.62 10.16
N THR A 221 -12.83 1.74 11.48
CA THR A 221 -13.96 1.64 12.43
C THR A 221 -14.43 2.98 13.00
N GLY A 222 -13.88 4.09 12.50
CA GLY A 222 -14.09 5.44 13.03
C GLY A 222 -15.38 6.16 12.64
N GLY A 223 -16.36 5.51 11.98
CA GLY A 223 -17.58 6.18 11.51
C GLY A 223 -18.71 5.27 11.05
N ASN A 224 -19.77 5.86 10.49
CA ASN A 224 -20.90 5.13 9.88
C ASN A 224 -20.54 4.48 8.53
N HIS A 225 -19.38 4.85 7.98
CA HIS A 225 -18.80 4.29 6.78
C HIS A 225 -17.59 3.45 7.22
N ILE A 226 -17.70 2.13 7.06
CA ILE A 226 -16.66 1.17 7.46
C ILE A 226 -16.05 0.62 6.15
N PRO A 227 -15.12 1.32 5.50
CA PRO A 227 -14.42 0.80 4.34
C PRO A 227 -13.50 -0.36 4.74
N VAL A 228 -13.33 -1.28 3.80
CA VAL A 228 -12.23 -2.25 3.84
C VAL A 228 -11.01 -1.62 3.18
N GLU A 229 -9.83 -1.88 3.74
CA GLU A 229 -8.57 -1.37 3.25
C GLU A 229 -7.59 -2.52 3.02
N PHE A 230 -6.77 -2.39 1.97
CA PHE A 230 -5.70 -3.34 1.66
C PHE A 230 -4.38 -2.61 1.51
N TYR A 231 -3.32 -3.19 2.06
CA TYR A 231 -1.96 -2.65 1.99
C TYR A 231 -0.93 -3.75 1.71
N LEU A 232 0.19 -3.37 1.10
CA LEU A 232 1.44 -4.12 1.25
C LEU A 232 2.27 -3.43 2.33
N THR A 233 2.85 -4.22 3.23
CA THR A 233 3.70 -3.70 4.31
C THR A 233 5.00 -4.48 4.47
N ASN A 234 6.01 -3.84 5.05
CA ASN A 234 7.19 -4.53 5.56
C ASN A 234 6.91 -5.19 6.94
N GLY A 235 7.92 -5.82 7.53
CA GLY A 235 7.81 -6.47 8.84
C GLY A 235 7.53 -5.51 10.01
N GLU A 236 7.85 -4.23 9.87
CA GLU A 236 7.62 -3.18 10.87
C GLU A 236 6.23 -2.53 10.75
N GLY A 237 5.49 -2.87 9.69
CA GLY A 237 4.18 -2.29 9.39
C GLY A 237 4.23 -0.99 8.58
N ASP A 238 5.39 -0.63 8.03
CA ASP A 238 5.49 0.50 7.10
C ASP A 238 4.76 0.13 5.81
N ILE A 239 3.95 1.08 5.33
CA ILE A 239 3.10 0.90 4.16
C ILE A 239 3.94 1.12 2.91
N LEU A 240 4.00 0.07 2.10
CA LEU A 240 4.73 0.02 0.84
C LEU A 240 3.82 0.28 -0.36
N TYR A 241 2.55 -0.14 -0.24
CA TYR A 241 1.54 0.05 -1.28
C TYR A 241 0.16 0.17 -0.64
N ASN A 242 -0.65 1.12 -1.12
CA ASN A 242 -2.06 1.24 -0.80
C ASN A 242 -2.88 0.91 -2.06
N PHE A 243 -3.76 -0.08 -1.96
CA PHE A 243 -4.58 -0.51 -3.09
C PHE A 243 -5.76 0.43 -3.38
N ASN A 244 -6.09 1.35 -2.46
CA ASN A 244 -7.21 2.28 -2.55
C ASN A 244 -8.50 1.56 -2.99
N ALA A 245 -8.88 0.55 -2.22
CA ALA A 245 -9.91 -0.41 -2.60
C ALA A 245 -11.25 0.29 -2.87
N VAL A 246 -11.82 0.06 -4.06
CA VAL A 246 -13.15 0.57 -4.43
C VAL A 246 -14.16 -0.55 -4.24
N LEU A 247 -14.52 -0.82 -2.99
CA LEU A 247 -15.52 -1.81 -2.59
C LEU A 247 -16.64 -1.15 -1.79
N PRO A 248 -17.83 -1.77 -1.70
CA PRO A 248 -18.89 -1.26 -0.84
C PRO A 248 -18.43 -1.13 0.61
N TYR A 249 -19.08 -0.23 1.34
CA TYR A 249 -18.87 -0.11 2.79
C TYR A 249 -19.42 -1.34 3.52
N SER A 250 -18.86 -1.62 4.68
CA SER A 250 -19.30 -2.70 5.59
C SER A 250 -19.14 -4.11 5.02
N VAL A 251 -18.25 -4.31 4.05
CA VAL A 251 -17.92 -5.64 3.53
C VAL A 251 -16.96 -6.39 4.46
N ASP A 252 -17.01 -7.72 4.50
CA ASP A 252 -16.02 -8.59 5.14
C ASP A 252 -15.18 -9.34 4.11
N VAL A 253 -13.87 -9.43 4.32
CA VAL A 253 -12.99 -10.22 3.45
C VAL A 253 -13.20 -11.70 3.73
N LYS A 254 -13.56 -12.46 2.70
CA LYS A 254 -13.84 -13.91 2.78
C LYS A 254 -12.69 -14.76 2.29
N ALA A 255 -12.02 -14.33 1.24
CA ALA A 255 -10.89 -15.05 0.68
C ALA A 255 -9.94 -14.09 0.00
N VAL A 256 -8.65 -14.41 0.07
CA VAL A 256 -7.58 -13.78 -0.71
C VAL A 256 -6.76 -14.90 -1.35
N SER A 257 -6.38 -14.73 -2.61
CA SER A 257 -5.46 -15.63 -3.32
C SER A 257 -4.41 -14.84 -4.06
N PHE A 258 -3.22 -15.44 -4.21
CA PHE A 258 -2.06 -14.86 -4.87
C PHE A 258 -1.59 -15.81 -5.97
N GLN A 259 -1.84 -15.46 -7.23
CA GLN A 259 -1.62 -16.34 -8.37
C GLN A 259 -1.48 -15.55 -9.67
N ASP A 260 -0.64 -16.03 -10.58
CA ASP A 260 -0.49 -15.47 -11.92
C ASP A 260 -1.67 -15.93 -12.79
N VAL A 261 -2.66 -15.05 -12.98
CA VAL A 261 -3.89 -15.38 -13.74
C VAL A 261 -3.82 -14.96 -15.20
N ASN A 262 -2.99 -13.97 -15.52
CA ASN A 262 -2.81 -13.44 -16.87
C ASN A 262 -1.60 -14.06 -17.60
N LYS A 263 -0.81 -14.90 -16.91
CA LYS A 263 0.39 -15.62 -17.38
C LYS A 263 1.55 -14.70 -17.76
N ASP A 264 1.69 -13.56 -17.10
CA ASP A 264 2.82 -12.65 -17.30
C ASP A 264 4.05 -12.98 -16.42
N GLY A 265 3.92 -13.97 -15.54
CA GLY A 265 4.95 -14.39 -14.59
C GLY A 265 4.95 -13.64 -13.26
N LEU A 266 4.01 -12.72 -13.05
CA LEU A 266 3.79 -11.96 -11.82
C LEU A 266 2.52 -12.48 -11.13
N LYS A 267 2.55 -12.59 -9.80
CA LYS A 267 1.36 -12.98 -9.05
C LYS A 267 0.39 -11.80 -8.96
N ASP A 268 -0.85 -12.06 -9.35
CA ASP A 268 -1.99 -11.19 -9.15
C ASP A 268 -2.67 -11.50 -7.82
N ILE A 269 -3.56 -10.61 -7.39
CA ILE A 269 -4.34 -10.77 -6.15
C ILE A 269 -5.82 -10.88 -6.50
N ILE A 270 -6.45 -11.97 -6.05
CA ILE A 270 -7.90 -12.14 -6.10
C ILE A 270 -8.43 -11.97 -4.68
N ILE A 271 -9.41 -11.09 -4.50
CA ILE A 271 -10.07 -10.85 -3.24
C ILE A 271 -11.56 -11.11 -3.41
N ILE A 272 -12.15 -11.89 -2.49
CA ILE A 272 -13.59 -12.06 -2.37
C ILE A 272 -14.04 -11.42 -1.07
N VAL A 273 -15.05 -10.56 -1.14
CA VAL A 273 -15.71 -9.95 0.02
C VAL A 273 -17.20 -10.31 0.08
N GLU A 274 -17.79 -10.25 1.25
CA GLU A 274 -19.24 -10.37 1.45
C GLU A 274 -19.80 -9.02 1.91
N ASP A 275 -20.86 -8.55 1.27
CA ASP A 275 -21.57 -7.34 1.68
C ASP A 275 -22.49 -7.63 2.86
N ASN A 276 -22.16 -7.06 4.03
CA ASN A 276 -22.94 -7.23 5.25
C ASN A 276 -24.02 -6.16 5.42
N TYR A 277 -24.24 -5.29 4.44
CA TYR A 277 -25.27 -4.28 4.52
C TYR A 277 -26.68 -4.91 4.56
N ASN A 278 -27.55 -4.38 5.42
CA ASN A 278 -28.93 -4.85 5.52
C ASN A 278 -29.69 -4.60 4.19
N GLY A 279 -30.04 -5.68 3.49
CA GLY A 279 -30.71 -5.61 2.18
C GLY A 279 -29.75 -5.78 1.00
N ALA A 280 -28.46 -6.06 1.24
CA ALA A 280 -27.57 -6.60 0.22
C ALA A 280 -28.15 -7.92 -0.34
N SER A 281 -27.80 -8.25 -1.58
CA SER A 281 -28.17 -9.53 -2.19
C SER A 281 -27.63 -10.73 -1.41
N GLY A 282 -26.59 -10.52 -0.61
CA GLY A 282 -25.80 -11.58 0.03
C GLY A 282 -24.86 -12.28 -0.93
N GLU A 283 -24.79 -11.84 -2.18
CA GLU A 283 -23.84 -12.39 -3.15
C GLU A 283 -22.43 -11.84 -2.85
N PRO A 284 -21.39 -12.67 -2.98
CA PRO A 284 -20.01 -12.21 -2.81
C PRO A 284 -19.65 -11.19 -3.89
N LEU A 285 -18.60 -10.41 -3.64
CA LEU A 285 -18.00 -9.52 -4.63
C LEU A 285 -16.53 -9.88 -4.81
N ALA A 286 -16.11 -10.01 -6.06
CA ALA A 286 -14.74 -10.22 -6.45
C ALA A 286 -14.07 -8.89 -6.84
N ALA A 287 -12.83 -8.71 -6.40
CA ALA A 287 -11.91 -7.69 -6.87
C ALA A 287 -10.58 -8.35 -7.26
N VAL A 288 -10.08 -8.05 -8.46
CA VAL A 288 -8.84 -8.59 -9.00
C VAL A 288 -7.84 -7.47 -9.21
N TYR A 289 -6.63 -7.65 -8.71
CA TYR A 289 -5.52 -6.70 -8.84
C TYR A 289 -4.41 -7.39 -9.63
N LEU A 290 -4.22 -6.98 -10.88
CA LEU A 290 -3.18 -7.50 -11.76
C LEU A 290 -1.87 -6.77 -11.46
N GLN A 291 -0.80 -7.52 -11.21
CA GLN A 291 0.49 -6.90 -10.90
C GLN A 291 1.20 -6.48 -12.19
N GLU A 292 1.73 -5.25 -12.20
CA GLU A 292 2.51 -4.73 -13.32
C GLU A 292 4.03 -4.90 -13.06
N SER A 293 4.83 -4.79 -14.12
CA SER A 293 6.29 -4.97 -14.05
C SER A 293 7.02 -3.96 -13.14
N ASP A 294 6.46 -2.78 -12.89
CA ASP A 294 6.98 -1.79 -11.94
C ASP A 294 6.58 -2.09 -10.48
N GLY A 295 5.69 -3.07 -10.28
CA GLY A 295 5.11 -3.46 -9.00
C GLY A 295 3.81 -2.71 -8.66
N SER A 296 3.32 -1.82 -9.52
CA SER A 296 1.96 -1.30 -9.35
C SER A 296 0.92 -2.39 -9.58
N PHE A 297 -0.33 -2.12 -9.20
CA PHE A 297 -1.44 -3.04 -9.40
C PHE A 297 -2.58 -2.35 -10.15
N THR A 298 -2.98 -2.95 -11.27
CA THR A 298 -4.15 -2.53 -12.05
C THR A 298 -5.40 -3.23 -11.53
N ASN A 299 -6.42 -2.46 -11.16
CA ASN A 299 -7.74 -2.98 -10.82
C ASN A 299 -8.74 -2.58 -11.91
N ASP A 300 -9.06 -3.52 -12.80
CA ASP A 300 -10.02 -3.28 -13.88
C ASP A 300 -11.46 -3.45 -13.35
N ASN A 301 -12.14 -2.30 -13.18
CA ASN A 301 -13.52 -2.25 -12.71
C ASN A 301 -14.49 -2.97 -13.66
N GLU A 302 -14.25 -2.94 -14.97
CA GLU A 302 -15.10 -3.64 -15.94
C GLU A 302 -14.94 -5.15 -15.77
N LEU A 303 -13.70 -5.64 -15.65
CA LEU A 303 -13.43 -7.06 -15.38
C LEU A 303 -14.06 -7.54 -14.07
N ASN A 304 -13.93 -6.76 -12.99
CA ASN A 304 -14.56 -7.07 -11.71
C ASN A 304 -16.09 -7.14 -11.85
N GLN A 305 -16.69 -6.18 -12.55
CA GLN A 305 -18.13 -6.16 -12.81
C GLN A 305 -18.57 -7.41 -13.60
N GLU A 306 -17.84 -7.79 -14.64
CA GLU A 306 -18.14 -8.98 -15.44
C GLU A 306 -18.06 -10.29 -14.63
N ILE A 307 -17.05 -10.43 -13.76
CA ILE A 307 -16.91 -11.60 -12.85
C ILE A 307 -18.12 -11.66 -11.91
N ASN A 308 -18.52 -10.51 -11.34
CA ASN A 308 -19.61 -10.41 -10.40
C ASN A 308 -20.98 -10.66 -11.05
N ASP A 309 -21.26 -10.05 -12.20
CA ASP A 309 -22.53 -10.19 -12.92
C ASP A 309 -22.74 -11.59 -13.50
N SER A 310 -21.65 -12.28 -13.85
CA SER A 310 -21.70 -13.66 -14.35
C SER A 310 -21.86 -14.70 -13.25
N GLY A 311 -21.76 -14.31 -11.96
CA GLY A 311 -21.82 -15.21 -10.81
C GLY A 311 -20.60 -16.11 -10.66
N ASN A 312 -19.46 -15.74 -11.27
CA ASN A 312 -18.19 -16.47 -11.17
C ASN A 312 -17.36 -16.07 -9.93
N ASN A 313 -17.92 -15.25 -9.05
CA ASN A 313 -17.35 -14.67 -7.83
C ASN A 313 -17.52 -15.54 -6.56
N LYS A 314 -17.98 -16.79 -6.71
CA LYS A 314 -18.35 -17.66 -5.57
C LYS A 314 -17.16 -18.21 -4.80
N ASP A 315 -16.05 -18.46 -5.50
CA ASP A 315 -14.83 -19.01 -4.94
C ASP A 315 -13.63 -18.69 -5.84
N ILE A 316 -12.44 -18.79 -5.27
CA ILE A 316 -11.19 -18.44 -5.94
C ILE A 316 -10.96 -19.27 -7.21
N SER A 317 -11.32 -20.56 -7.21
CA SER A 317 -11.07 -21.44 -8.35
C SER A 317 -11.95 -21.11 -9.55
N THR A 318 -13.19 -20.69 -9.30
CA THR A 318 -14.12 -20.22 -10.32
C THR A 318 -13.64 -18.90 -10.93
N ILE A 319 -13.21 -17.94 -10.10
CA ILE A 319 -12.64 -16.67 -10.58
C ILE A 319 -11.36 -16.92 -11.41
N ALA A 320 -10.46 -17.76 -10.90
CA ALA A 320 -9.23 -18.13 -11.60
C ALA A 320 -9.52 -18.72 -12.99
N SER A 321 -10.48 -19.64 -13.07
CA SER A 321 -10.89 -20.28 -14.33
C SER A 321 -11.50 -19.27 -15.31
N TYR A 322 -12.29 -18.31 -14.80
CA TYR A 322 -12.84 -17.23 -15.60
C TYR A 322 -11.73 -16.35 -16.19
N LEU A 323 -10.79 -15.90 -15.36
CA LEU A 323 -9.65 -15.05 -15.77
C LEU A 323 -8.77 -15.76 -16.81
N LEU A 324 -8.49 -17.06 -16.62
CA LEU A 324 -7.72 -17.86 -17.58
C LEU A 324 -8.39 -17.98 -18.96
N SER A 325 -9.71 -17.75 -19.06
CA SER A 325 -10.43 -17.74 -20.34
C SER A 325 -10.45 -16.36 -21.01
N LYS A 326 -10.10 -15.31 -20.27
CA LYS A 326 -10.06 -13.92 -20.74
C LYS A 326 -8.70 -13.53 -21.31
N PHE A 327 -7.61 -14.09 -20.77
CA PHE A 327 -6.22 -13.90 -21.22
C PHE A 327 -5.75 -15.05 -22.12
#